data_AF-A0A7L0G1I6-F1
#
_entry.id   AF-A0A7L0G1I6-F1
#
_cell.length_a   1.000
_cell.length_b   1.000
_cell.length_c   1.000
_cell.angle_alpha   90.00
_cell.angle_beta   90.00
_cell.angle_gamma   90.00
#
_symmetry.space_group_name_H-M   'P 1'
#
loop_
_entity.id
_entity.type
_entity.pdbx_description
1 polymer ?
#
loop_
_entity_poly.entity_id
_entity_poly.type
_entity_poly.pdbx_seq_one_letter_code
_entity_poly.pdbx_strand_id
1 'polypeptide(L)'
;GAAAAAAVARRNERERNRVRLVNLGFAALRQHVPHGTASKKMSKVETLRSAVEYIRALQRLLDEHDAAAAFPDGRGRAAVGEGGGYSSASPSFASSVPGSPCSSEESRYDAALSPEERELLDFTSWLGSY
;
A
#
# COMPACT_ATOMS: atom_id res chain seq x y z
N GLY A 1 -13.23 -6.19 43.38
CA GLY A 1 -13.98 -7.42 43.05
C GLY A 1 -13.63 -7.90 41.66
N ALA A 2 -13.86 -9.19 41.36
CA ALA A 2 -13.48 -9.84 40.11
C ALA A 2 -13.95 -9.11 38.82
N ALA A 3 -15.13 -8.48 38.84
CA ALA A 3 -15.64 -7.69 37.72
C ALA A 3 -14.77 -6.47 37.37
N ALA A 4 -14.19 -5.80 38.36
CA ALA A 4 -13.29 -4.66 38.14
C ALA A 4 -11.97 -5.12 37.50
N ALA A 5 -11.43 -6.28 37.94
CA ALA A 5 -10.24 -6.87 37.34
C ALA A 5 -10.47 -7.28 35.87
N ALA A 6 -11.63 -7.86 35.56
CA ALA A 6 -12.01 -8.21 34.19
C ALA A 6 -12.17 -6.96 33.29
N ALA A 7 -12.72 -5.86 33.80
CA ALA A 7 -12.82 -4.60 33.07
C ALA A 7 -11.44 -4.00 32.76
N VAL A 8 -10.53 -4.02 33.74
CA VAL A 8 -9.14 -3.56 33.56
C VAL A 8 -8.40 -4.43 32.53
N ALA A 9 -8.56 -5.75 32.59
CA ALA A 9 -7.95 -6.67 31.63
C ALA A 9 -8.41 -6.36 30.19
N ARG A 10 -9.72 -6.18 29.96
CA ARG A 10 -10.25 -5.78 28.64
C ARG A 10 -9.70 -4.44 28.16
N ARG A 11 -9.57 -3.46 29.05
CA ARG A 11 -8.97 -2.16 28.72
C ARG A 11 -7.49 -2.29 28.34
N ASN A 12 -6.73 -3.11 29.05
CA ASN A 12 -5.31 -3.30 28.76
C ASN A 12 -5.10 -4.02 27.42
N GLU A 13 -5.93 -5.03 27.15
CA GLU A 13 -5.89 -5.74 25.87
C GLU A 13 -6.15 -4.80 24.67
N ARG A 14 -7.13 -3.90 24.81
CA ARG A 14 -7.38 -2.84 23.82
C ARG A 14 -6.18 -1.97 23.56
N GLU A 15 -5.51 -1.51 24.60
CA GLU A 15 -4.33 -0.66 24.44
C GLU A 15 -3.17 -1.42 23.82
N ARG A 16 -2.97 -2.69 24.19
CA ARG A 16 -1.99 -3.57 23.56
C ARG A 16 -2.25 -3.70 22.06
N ASN A 17 -3.50 -3.92 21.66
CA ASN A 17 -3.91 -4.02 20.26
C ASN A 17 -3.70 -2.71 19.50
N ARG A 18 -4.09 -1.58 20.07
CA ARG A 18 -3.87 -0.24 19.48
C ARG A 18 -2.37 0.03 19.24
N VAL A 19 -1.53 -0.26 20.24
CA VAL A 19 -0.08 -0.07 20.12
C VAL A 19 0.54 -1.03 19.11
N ARG A 20 0.07 -2.29 19.06
CA ARG A 20 0.49 -3.27 18.05
C ARG A 20 0.22 -2.75 16.64
N LEU A 21 -0.97 -2.22 16.38
CA LEU A 21 -1.34 -1.63 15.09
C LEU A 21 -0.46 -0.45 14.71
N VAL A 22 -0.21 0.47 15.63
CA VAL A 22 0.70 1.61 15.38
C VAL A 22 2.09 1.11 15.00
N ASN A 23 2.64 0.14 15.74
CA ASN A 23 3.97 -0.40 15.45
C ASN A 23 4.04 -1.13 14.11
N LEU A 24 2.96 -1.83 13.72
CA LEU A 24 2.85 -2.45 12.41
C LEU A 24 2.79 -1.40 11.29
N GLY A 25 2.02 -0.31 11.47
CA GLY A 25 2.01 0.81 10.53
C GLY A 25 3.39 1.45 10.35
N PHE A 26 4.17 1.59 11.43
CA PHE A 26 5.57 2.01 11.32
C PHE A 26 6.46 1.00 10.59
N ALA A 27 6.20 -0.30 10.72
CA ALA A 27 6.95 -1.32 10.00
C ALA A 27 6.64 -1.29 8.50
N ALA A 28 5.37 -1.15 8.13
CA ALA A 28 4.93 -0.97 6.75
C ALA A 28 5.51 0.31 6.15
N LEU A 29 5.41 1.44 6.84
CA LEU A 29 5.99 2.71 6.37
C LEU A 29 7.49 2.59 6.08
N ARG A 30 8.25 1.83 6.88
CA ARG A 30 9.68 1.57 6.63
C ARG A 30 9.94 0.83 5.32
N GLN A 31 9.01 0.04 4.80
CA GLN A 31 9.19 -0.63 3.50
C GLN A 31 9.11 0.36 2.34
N HIS A 32 8.46 1.51 2.52
CA HIS A 32 8.18 2.47 1.46
C HIS A 32 9.01 3.76 1.55
N VAL A 33 9.87 3.90 2.55
CA VAL A 33 10.75 5.08 2.69
C VAL A 33 12.21 4.72 2.41
N PRO A 34 13.00 5.66 1.87
CA PRO A 34 14.43 5.47 1.65
C PRO A 34 15.13 5.04 2.94
N HIS A 35 16.02 4.05 2.80
CA HIS A 35 16.80 3.44 3.88
C HIS A 35 15.98 2.73 4.98
N GLY A 36 14.66 2.57 4.81
CA GLY A 36 13.82 1.95 5.84
C GLY A 36 13.99 0.44 5.99
N THR A 37 14.51 -0.25 4.97
CA THR A 37 14.84 -1.69 4.98
C THR A 37 16.30 -1.99 5.35
N ALA A 38 17.05 -0.99 5.82
CA ALA A 38 18.43 -1.17 6.25
C ALA A 38 18.54 -2.18 7.42
N SER A 39 19.70 -2.83 7.53
CA SER A 39 20.00 -3.80 8.62
C SER A 39 19.69 -3.24 10.01
N LYS A 40 19.97 -1.96 10.23
CA LYS A 40 19.53 -1.22 11.41
C LYS A 40 18.17 -0.57 11.17
N LYS A 41 17.16 -0.97 11.95
CA LYS A 41 15.82 -0.37 11.92
C LYS A 41 15.85 1.09 12.36
N MET A 42 15.25 1.96 11.56
CA MET A 42 15.04 3.38 11.90
C MET A 42 14.10 3.55 13.11
N SER A 43 14.36 4.54 13.94
CA SER A 43 13.45 4.97 15.02
C SER A 43 12.16 5.58 14.44
N LYS A 44 11.12 5.72 15.28
CA LYS A 44 9.84 6.32 14.84
C LYS A 44 10.03 7.72 14.27
N VAL A 45 10.83 8.56 14.94
CA VAL A 45 11.08 9.93 14.51
C VAL A 45 11.85 9.97 13.20
N GLU A 46 12.90 9.15 13.06
CA GLU A 46 13.66 9.05 11.81
C GLU A 46 12.77 8.57 10.65
N THR A 47 11.92 7.55 10.88
CA THR A 47 10.99 7.07 9.85
C THR A 47 10.03 8.17 9.41
N LEU A 48 9.48 8.97 10.33
CA LEU A 48 8.59 10.08 9.97
C LEU A 48 9.32 11.19 9.20
N ARG A 49 10.56 11.54 9.60
CA ARG A 49 11.36 12.54 8.89
C ARG A 49 11.67 12.09 7.47
N SER A 50 12.15 10.86 7.29
CA SER A 50 12.41 10.29 5.95
C SER A 50 11.16 10.23 5.09
N ALA A 51 10.00 9.86 5.65
CA ALA A 51 8.74 9.88 4.92
C ALA A 51 8.38 11.27 4.37
N VAL A 52 8.47 12.30 5.21
CA VAL A 52 8.17 13.70 4.80
C VAL A 52 9.14 14.18 3.72
N GLU A 53 10.44 13.90 3.89
CA GLU A 53 11.46 14.26 2.90
C GLU A 53 11.25 13.52 1.57
N TYR A 54 10.88 12.24 1.63
CA TYR A 54 10.64 11.44 0.44
C TYR A 54 9.42 11.90 -0.34
N ILE A 55 8.30 12.21 0.34
CA ILE A 55 7.12 12.79 -0.32
C ILE A 55 7.49 14.09 -1.05
N ARG A 56 8.24 14.99 -0.40
CA ARG A 56 8.69 16.26 -1.03
C ARG A 56 9.63 16.03 -2.20
N ALA A 57 10.46 14.98 -2.16
CA ALA A 57 11.33 14.62 -3.28
C ALA A 57 10.51 14.09 -4.46
N LEU A 58 9.55 13.20 -4.21
CA LEU A 58 8.66 12.66 -5.23
C LEU A 58 7.80 13.76 -5.88
N GLN A 59 7.28 14.70 -5.10
CA GLN A 59 6.52 15.85 -5.61
C GLN A 59 7.36 16.68 -6.59
N ARG A 60 8.60 17.03 -6.21
CA ARG A 60 9.51 17.77 -7.11
C ARG A 60 9.82 17.02 -8.40
N LEU A 61 10.04 15.71 -8.32
CA LEU A 61 10.29 14.88 -9.51
C LEU A 61 9.10 14.86 -10.48
N LEU A 62 7.88 14.85 -9.95
CA LEU A 62 6.66 14.93 -10.77
C LEU A 62 6.51 16.32 -11.41
N ASP A 63 6.72 17.40 -10.64
CA ASP A 63 6.63 18.77 -11.15
C ASP A 63 7.65 19.06 -12.26
N GLU A 64 8.89 18.56 -12.10
CA GLU A 64 9.95 18.67 -13.12
C GLU A 64 9.58 17.92 -14.40
N HIS A 65 8.99 16.73 -14.29
CA HIS A 65 8.56 15.95 -15.45
C HIS A 65 7.39 16.60 -16.18
N ASP A 66 6.42 17.17 -15.45
CA ASP A 66 5.28 17.88 -16.04
C ASP A 66 5.73 19.20 -16.72
N ALA A 67 6.69 19.91 -16.12
CA ALA A 67 7.30 21.08 -16.75
C ALA A 67 8.07 20.72 -18.03
N ALA A 68 8.81 19.60 -18.04
CA ALA A 68 9.49 19.11 -19.23
C ALA A 68 8.51 18.67 -20.33
N ALA A 69 7.36 18.10 -19.97
CA ALA A 69 6.31 17.73 -20.92
C ALA A 69 5.56 18.96 -21.50
N ALA A 70 5.44 20.05 -20.73
CA ALA A 70 4.78 21.29 -21.15
C ALA A 70 5.61 22.12 -22.14
N PHE A 71 6.94 21.95 -22.16
CA PHE A 71 7.84 22.62 -23.10
C PHE A 71 8.58 21.59 -23.95
N PRO A 72 7.95 20.99 -24.99
CA PRO A 72 8.71 20.31 -26.02
C PRO A 72 9.59 21.36 -26.68
N ASP A 73 10.89 21.29 -26.40
CA ASP A 73 11.89 22.21 -26.90
C ASP A 73 11.72 22.39 -28.42
N GLY A 74 11.37 23.62 -28.82
CA GLY A 74 11.06 24.03 -30.18
C GLY A 74 12.30 24.13 -31.05
N ARG A 75 13.09 23.05 -31.12
CA ARG A 75 14.22 22.90 -32.04
C ARG A 75 14.19 21.55 -32.74
N GLY A 76 13.45 21.51 -33.85
CA GLY A 76 13.40 20.33 -34.70
C GLY A 76 12.60 20.45 -35.99
N ARG A 77 12.73 21.57 -36.71
CA ARG A 77 12.83 21.63 -38.19
C ARG A 77 11.86 20.76 -39.02
N ALA A 78 10.97 21.45 -39.73
CA ALA A 78 10.20 20.93 -40.86
C ALA A 78 11.06 20.15 -41.87
N ALA A 79 10.61 18.93 -42.22
CA ALA A 79 10.85 18.33 -43.51
C ALA A 79 9.77 17.29 -43.82
N VAL A 80 9.20 17.47 -45.01
CA VAL A 80 8.19 16.69 -45.72
C VAL A 80 8.62 15.22 -45.90
N GLY A 81 7.67 14.29 -45.92
CA GLY A 81 7.93 12.91 -46.36
C GLY A 81 6.70 12.00 -46.33
N GLU A 82 6.11 11.79 -47.49
CA GLU A 82 5.09 10.79 -47.82
C GLU A 82 5.53 9.34 -47.53
N GLY A 83 4.54 8.44 -47.34
CA GLY A 83 4.61 7.10 -47.92
C GLY A 83 4.58 5.89 -46.97
N GLY A 84 3.58 5.02 -47.17
CA GLY A 84 3.59 3.58 -46.87
C GLY A 84 3.23 3.21 -45.42
N GLY A 85 2.14 2.52 -45.10
CA GLY A 85 1.51 1.44 -45.86
C GLY A 85 2.15 0.09 -45.54
N TYR A 86 1.99 -0.41 -44.31
CA TYR A 86 1.88 -1.85 -44.08
C TYR A 86 0.94 -2.10 -42.90
N SER A 87 -0.13 -2.82 -43.21
CA SER A 87 -0.99 -3.45 -42.22
C SER A 87 -0.37 -4.79 -41.84
N SER A 88 -0.41 -5.14 -40.56
CA SER A 88 -0.49 -6.55 -40.16
C SER A 88 -1.14 -6.69 -38.78
N ALA A 89 -2.41 -7.09 -38.84
CA ALA A 89 -3.13 -8.03 -37.97
C ALA A 89 -2.88 -8.07 -36.46
N SER A 90 -3.99 -7.94 -35.72
CA SER A 90 -4.19 -8.39 -34.33
C SER A 90 -3.97 -9.91 -34.17
N PRO A 91 -3.93 -10.43 -32.93
CA PRO A 91 -5.20 -10.93 -32.41
C PRO A 91 -5.46 -10.64 -30.93
N SER A 92 -6.74 -10.42 -30.66
CA SER A 92 -7.38 -10.57 -29.37
C SER A 92 -7.28 -12.03 -28.90
N PHE A 93 -7.01 -12.25 -27.62
CA PHE A 93 -7.44 -13.48 -26.97
C PHE A 93 -8.52 -13.12 -25.96
N ALA A 94 -9.74 -13.55 -26.27
CA ALA A 94 -10.79 -13.73 -25.30
C ALA A 94 -10.63 -15.13 -24.70
N SER A 95 -10.73 -15.26 -23.38
CA SER A 95 -11.20 -16.50 -22.76
C SER A 95 -11.84 -16.18 -21.41
N SER A 96 -13.17 -16.06 -21.44
CA SER A 96 -14.06 -16.37 -20.33
C SER A 96 -13.99 -17.88 -20.09
N VAL A 97 -13.98 -18.43 -18.86
CA VAL A 97 -15.11 -18.76 -17.95
C VAL A 97 -14.56 -19.82 -16.94
N PRO A 98 -15.36 -20.43 -16.05
CA PRO A 98 -16.11 -19.91 -14.91
C PRO A 98 -15.62 -20.58 -13.59
N GLY A 99 -16.28 -20.25 -12.48
CA GLY A 99 -15.76 -20.51 -11.13
C GLY A 99 -15.81 -21.94 -10.61
N SER A 100 -15.33 -22.06 -9.38
CA SER A 100 -15.79 -23.06 -8.44
C SER A 100 -15.66 -22.51 -7.02
N PRO A 101 -16.74 -22.45 -6.24
CA PRO A 101 -16.68 -22.20 -4.81
C PRO A 101 -16.38 -23.53 -4.11
N CYS A 102 -15.24 -23.62 -3.43
CA CYS A 102 -15.02 -24.69 -2.48
C CYS A 102 -14.84 -24.06 -1.09
N SER A 103 -15.97 -23.81 -0.45
CA SER A 103 -16.03 -23.75 1.01
C SER A 103 -15.78 -25.14 1.55
N SER A 104 -14.80 -25.25 2.42
CA SER A 104 -14.83 -25.85 3.77
C SER A 104 -13.37 -25.91 4.21
N GLU A 105 -12.93 -25.62 5.44
CA GLU A 105 -13.61 -25.58 6.71
C GLU A 105 -12.63 -24.94 7.71
N GLU A 106 -12.91 -23.71 8.15
CA GLU A 106 -12.59 -23.31 9.54
C GLU A 106 -13.58 -22.22 10.01
N SER A 107 -14.87 -22.51 9.82
CA SER A 107 -15.92 -21.90 10.62
C SER A 107 -15.91 -22.53 12.01
N ARG A 108 -14.91 -22.19 12.82
CA ARG A 108 -14.98 -22.36 14.28
C ARG A 108 -14.27 -21.29 15.10
N TYR A 109 -13.91 -20.15 14.49
CA TYR A 109 -13.45 -18.98 15.23
C TYR A 109 -14.18 -17.67 14.87
N ASP A 110 -14.99 -17.63 13.81
CA ASP A 110 -15.63 -16.38 13.35
C ASP A 110 -16.74 -15.86 14.29
N ALA A 111 -17.37 -16.77 15.05
CA ALA A 111 -18.51 -16.44 15.90
C ALA A 111 -18.16 -15.82 17.27
N ALA A 112 -16.87 -15.69 17.61
CA ALA A 112 -16.44 -15.19 18.92
C ALA A 112 -15.46 -14.00 18.85
N LEU A 113 -15.16 -13.47 17.65
CA LEU A 113 -14.29 -12.30 17.55
C LEU A 113 -15.03 -11.06 18.03
N SER A 114 -14.43 -10.35 18.97
CA SER A 114 -14.83 -9.00 19.34
C SER A 114 -14.85 -8.13 18.09
N PRO A 115 -15.76 -7.15 17.96
CA PRO A 115 -15.74 -6.18 16.87
C PRO A 115 -14.35 -5.57 16.62
N GLU A 116 -13.58 -5.38 17.70
CA GLU A 116 -12.22 -4.86 17.68
C GLU A 116 -11.22 -5.81 17.02
N GLU A 117 -11.39 -7.13 17.16
CA GLU A 117 -10.52 -8.12 16.52
C GLU A 117 -10.77 -8.21 15.01
N ARG A 118 -12.01 -7.97 14.58
CA ARG A 118 -12.37 -7.91 13.15
C ARG A 118 -11.76 -6.70 12.46
N GLU A 119 -11.88 -5.51 13.06
CA GLU A 119 -11.25 -4.28 12.55
C GLU A 119 -9.73 -4.41 12.49
N LEU A 120 -9.15 -5.07 13.50
CA LEU A 120 -7.71 -5.32 13.57
C LEU A 120 -7.23 -6.26 12.45
N LEU A 121 -8.04 -7.24 12.03
CA LEU A 121 -7.75 -8.13 10.92
C LEU A 121 -7.85 -7.40 9.56
N ASP A 122 -8.91 -6.62 9.36
CA ASP A 122 -9.10 -5.82 8.14
C ASP A 122 -7.91 -4.88 7.89
N PHE A 123 -7.50 -4.15 8.92
CA PHE A 123 -6.36 -3.25 8.82
C PHE A 123 -5.03 -3.99 8.54
N THR A 124 -4.83 -5.18 9.12
CA THR A 124 -3.63 -5.99 8.82
C THR A 124 -3.63 -6.53 7.39
N SER A 125 -4.80 -6.87 6.86
CA SER A 125 -4.96 -7.27 5.46
C SER A 125 -4.66 -6.11 4.52
N TRP A 126 -5.17 -4.92 4.84
CA TRP A 126 -4.90 -3.71 4.06
C TRP A 126 -3.40 -3.39 3.96
N LEU A 127 -2.65 -3.51 5.07
CA LEU A 127 -1.20 -3.31 5.06
C LEU A 127 -0.43 -4.33 4.22
N GLY A 128 -0.98 -5.52 3.98
CA GLY A 128 -0.34 -6.57 3.18
C GLY A 128 -0.61 -6.48 1.69
N SER A 129 -1.48 -5.57 1.25
CA SER A 129 -1.88 -5.44 -0.16
C SER A 129 -0.94 -4.57 -1.01
N TYR A 130 0.08 -3.94 -0.41
CA TYR A 130 1.04 -3.03 -1.04
C TYR A 130 2.48 -3.43 -0.73
#